data_AF-A0A968XQG2-F1
#
_entry.id   AF-A0A968XQG2-F1
#
_cell.length_a   1.000
_cell.length_b   1.000
_cell.length_c   1.000
_cell.angle_alpha   90.00
_cell.angle_beta   90.00
_cell.angle_gamma   90.00
#
_symmetry.space_group_name_H-M   'P 1'
#
loop_
_entity.id
_entity.type
_entity.pdbx_description
1 polymer ?
#
loop_
_entity_poly.entity_id
_entity_poly.type
_entity_poly.pdbx_seq_one_letter_code
_entity_poly.pdbx_strand_id
1 'polypeptide(L)'
;MLSRQVLNKTKQQGKSSSAILTAVFLIITFSATAQDVAVNAAAAPANYGGLSANMFYFFAAVLGTEIAAILFLALTIRSMYNELLPAKTVAKSNAFKAWWNNLDKKLFTKAVPVEKEADVLLDHDYDGIQELDNALPPWWKYGFYITIVVAFVYIAHFHVFASGKNPLQEYNAEMDKAKIEKKRTKHKIKTRLMKPMCQWLMLPVLVLLKYFLMKNVKPAMVVPAKVVPDQT
;
A
#
# COMPACT_ATOMS: atom_id res chain seq x y z
N MET A 1 42.87 1.69 -15.24
CA MET A 1 41.71 0.81 -15.51
C MET A 1 41.03 0.25 -14.24
N LEU A 2 41.74 0.17 -13.10
CA LEU A 2 41.18 -0.32 -11.82
C LEU A 2 40.08 0.57 -11.20
N SER A 3 40.16 1.90 -11.34
CA SER A 3 39.14 2.81 -10.75
C SER A 3 37.74 2.66 -11.34
N ARG A 4 37.64 2.27 -12.63
CA ARG A 4 36.33 2.03 -13.26
C ARG A 4 35.71 0.69 -12.85
N GLN A 5 36.53 -0.30 -12.52
CA GLN A 5 36.04 -1.59 -12.03
C GLN A 5 35.47 -1.48 -10.60
N VAL A 6 36.06 -0.63 -9.75
CA VAL A 6 35.56 -0.37 -8.38
C VAL A 6 34.24 0.39 -8.40
N LEU A 7 34.08 1.38 -9.27
CA LEU A 7 32.84 2.16 -9.41
C LEU A 7 31.64 1.32 -9.89
N ASN A 8 31.87 0.33 -10.75
CA ASN A 8 30.80 -0.57 -11.18
C ASN A 8 30.38 -1.57 -10.09
N LYS A 9 31.32 -2.02 -9.23
CA LYS A 9 31.02 -2.92 -8.11
C LYS A 9 30.17 -2.24 -7.03
N THR A 10 30.48 -0.99 -6.66
CA THR A 10 29.69 -0.22 -5.67
C THR A 10 28.29 0.15 -6.19
N LYS A 11 28.15 0.44 -7.49
CA LYS A 11 26.85 0.72 -8.12
C LYS A 11 25.94 -0.52 -8.21
N GLN A 12 26.50 -1.73 -8.36
CA GLN A 12 25.74 -2.97 -8.30
C GLN A 12 25.35 -3.37 -6.87
N GLN A 13 26.23 -3.15 -5.89
CA GLN A 13 26.00 -3.52 -4.49
C GLN A 13 24.91 -2.67 -3.80
N GLY A 14 24.77 -1.40 -4.19
CA GLY A 14 23.68 -0.53 -3.71
C GLY A 14 22.29 -0.90 -4.27
N LYS A 15 22.23 -1.46 -5.48
CA LYS A 15 20.97 -1.93 -6.09
C LYS A 15 20.47 -3.24 -5.46
N SER A 16 21.37 -4.15 -5.08
CA SER A 16 20.98 -5.43 -4.47
C SER A 16 20.57 -5.29 -3.00
N SER A 17 21.22 -4.43 -2.20
CA SER A 17 20.81 -4.20 -0.80
C SER A 17 19.43 -3.53 -0.68
N SER A 18 19.11 -2.57 -1.54
CA SER A 18 17.78 -1.97 -1.56
C SER A 18 16.72 -2.96 -2.04
N ALA A 19 17.05 -3.83 -3.01
CA ALA A 19 16.16 -4.86 -3.50
C ALA A 19 15.83 -5.93 -2.43
N ILE A 20 16.82 -6.30 -1.61
CA ILE A 20 16.65 -7.25 -0.51
C ILE A 20 15.77 -6.65 0.60
N LEU A 21 15.98 -5.37 0.97
CA LEU A 21 15.13 -4.69 1.96
C LEU A 21 13.67 -4.55 1.48
N THR A 22 13.43 -4.24 0.20
CA THR A 22 12.07 -4.24 -0.37
C THR A 22 11.47 -5.64 -0.48
N ALA A 23 12.28 -6.67 -0.77
CA ALA A 23 11.81 -8.05 -0.83
C ALA A 23 11.39 -8.55 0.57
N VAL A 24 12.15 -8.21 1.61
CA VAL A 24 11.78 -8.51 3.01
C VAL A 24 10.48 -7.82 3.41
N PHE A 25 10.27 -6.55 2.99
CA PHE A 25 9.04 -5.81 3.27
C PHE A 25 7.82 -6.38 2.53
N LEU A 26 8.00 -6.90 1.31
CA LEU A 26 6.95 -7.57 0.50
C LEU A 26 6.56 -8.94 1.06
N ILE A 27 7.49 -9.65 1.71
CA ILE A 27 7.21 -10.95 2.34
C ILE A 27 6.29 -10.80 3.57
N ILE A 28 6.36 -9.68 4.29
CA ILE A 28 5.55 -9.41 5.49
C ILE A 28 4.07 -9.12 5.15
N THR A 29 3.75 -8.75 3.90
CA THR A 29 2.39 -8.38 3.49
C THR A 29 1.55 -9.55 2.92
N PHE A 30 2.10 -10.76 2.86
CA PHE A 30 1.41 -11.93 2.28
C PHE A 30 0.64 -12.75 3.33
N SER A 31 -0.38 -12.16 3.94
CA SER A 31 -1.36 -12.88 4.77
C SER A 31 -2.78 -12.46 4.43
N ALA A 32 -3.21 -12.77 3.22
CA ALA A 32 -4.61 -12.69 2.82
C ALA A 32 -4.91 -13.82 1.82
N THR A 33 -4.98 -15.06 2.31
CA THR A 33 -5.56 -16.17 1.55
C THR A 33 -7.04 -16.30 1.93
N ALA A 34 -7.92 -16.07 0.95
CA ALA A 34 -9.32 -16.44 1.07
C ALA A 34 -9.42 -17.96 0.87
N GLN A 35 -9.89 -18.70 1.88
CA GLN A 35 -10.17 -20.13 1.75
C GLN A 35 -11.61 -20.34 1.28
N ASP A 36 -11.75 -20.82 0.05
CA ASP A 36 -13.00 -21.42 -0.44
C ASP A 36 -13.08 -22.85 0.10
N VAL A 37 -14.11 -23.15 0.91
CA VAL A 37 -14.28 -24.46 1.55
C VAL A 37 -15.07 -25.37 0.61
N ALA A 38 -14.37 -26.16 -0.20
CA ALA A 38 -14.95 -27.34 -0.82
C ALA A 38 -14.91 -28.50 0.20
N VAL A 39 -16.08 -28.90 0.70
CA VAL A 39 -16.22 -30.06 1.60
C VAL A 39 -16.14 -31.34 0.76
N ASN A 40 -14.93 -31.86 0.59
CA ASN A 40 -14.72 -33.26 0.22
C ASN A 40 -14.37 -34.05 1.48
N ALA A 41 -15.00 -35.21 1.67
CA ALA A 41 -14.72 -36.15 2.75
C ALA A 41 -13.29 -36.72 2.58
N ALA A 42 -12.30 -35.99 3.08
CA ALA A 42 -10.90 -36.40 3.09
C ALA A 42 -10.59 -37.18 4.38
N ALA A 43 -9.72 -38.18 4.26
CA ALA A 43 -9.20 -38.98 5.36
C ALA A 43 -8.80 -38.12 6.58
N ALA A 44 -8.95 -38.67 7.78
CA ALA A 44 -8.61 -37.98 9.02
C ALA A 44 -7.22 -37.33 8.88
N PRO A 45 -7.11 -35.99 9.04
CA PRO A 45 -5.85 -35.29 8.79
C PRO A 45 -4.77 -35.83 9.71
N ALA A 46 -3.53 -35.89 9.21
CA ALA A 46 -2.38 -36.36 9.98
C ALA A 46 -2.34 -35.66 11.35
N ASN A 47 -2.32 -36.47 12.41
CA ASN A 47 -2.39 -36.03 13.80
C ASN A 47 -1.08 -36.38 14.50
N TYR A 48 -0.42 -35.36 15.07
CA TYR A 48 0.86 -35.48 15.75
C TYR A 48 0.65 -35.26 17.25
N GLY A 49 0.35 -36.33 17.98
CA GLY A 49 0.21 -36.28 19.44
C GLY A 49 -0.97 -35.43 19.93
N GLY A 50 -2.10 -35.45 19.22
CA GLY A 50 -3.30 -34.67 19.52
C GLY A 50 -3.40 -33.36 18.74
N LEU A 51 -2.34 -32.95 18.02
CA LEU A 51 -2.30 -31.73 17.22
C LEU A 51 -2.57 -32.01 15.74
N SER A 52 -3.29 -31.11 15.08
CA SER A 52 -3.41 -31.13 13.62
C SER A 52 -2.05 -30.85 12.97
N ALA A 53 -1.81 -31.39 11.77
CA ALA A 53 -0.59 -31.16 11.00
C ALA A 53 -0.20 -29.68 10.92
N ASN A 54 -1.17 -28.81 10.65
CA ASN A 54 -0.93 -27.37 10.53
C ASN A 54 -0.45 -26.76 11.86
N MET A 55 -1.04 -27.15 13.00
CA MET A 55 -0.61 -26.68 14.32
C MET A 55 0.75 -27.21 14.71
N PHE A 56 1.04 -28.47 14.41
CA PHE A 56 2.35 -29.06 14.67
C PHE A 56 3.47 -28.34 13.91
N TYR A 57 3.32 -28.14 12.59
CA TYR A 57 4.33 -27.44 11.79
C TYR A 57 4.41 -25.95 12.13
N PHE A 58 3.31 -25.32 12.52
CA PHE A 58 3.32 -23.94 13.03
C PHE A 58 4.18 -23.84 14.29
N PHE A 59 3.97 -24.68 15.30
CA PHE A 59 4.79 -24.68 16.51
C PHE A 59 6.25 -25.06 16.24
N ALA A 60 6.49 -26.02 15.33
CA ALA A 60 7.84 -26.37 14.91
C ALA A 60 8.57 -25.18 14.24
N ALA A 61 7.86 -24.40 13.43
CA ALA A 61 8.42 -23.20 12.79
C ALA A 61 8.70 -22.09 13.81
N VAL A 62 7.81 -21.87 14.78
CA VAL A 62 8.02 -20.92 15.89
C VAL A 62 9.25 -21.34 16.70
N LEU A 63 9.33 -22.58 17.15
CA LEU A 63 10.49 -23.12 17.88
C LEU A 63 11.79 -23.00 17.08
N GLY A 64 11.77 -23.32 15.78
CA GLY A 64 12.94 -23.17 14.92
C GLY A 64 13.40 -21.71 14.79
N THR A 65 12.45 -20.77 14.69
CA THR A 65 12.73 -19.34 14.62
C THR A 65 13.31 -18.81 15.93
N GLU A 66 12.78 -19.25 17.08
CA GLU A 66 13.32 -18.91 18.40
C GLU A 66 14.76 -19.39 18.58
N ILE A 67 15.06 -20.63 18.20
CA ILE A 67 16.43 -21.15 18.24
C ILE A 67 17.36 -20.34 17.32
N ALA A 68 16.89 -19.98 16.12
CA ALA A 68 17.66 -19.13 15.21
C ALA A 68 17.91 -17.72 15.79
N ALA A 69 16.92 -17.13 16.46
CA ALA A 69 17.05 -15.84 17.13
C ALA A 69 18.04 -15.91 18.30
N ILE A 70 17.97 -16.94 19.14
CA ILE A 70 18.92 -17.18 20.24
C ILE A 70 20.34 -17.37 19.69
N LEU A 71 20.52 -18.16 18.64
CA LEU A 71 21.83 -18.35 17.99
C LEU A 71 22.36 -17.05 17.41
N PHE A 72 21.53 -16.27 16.70
CA PHE A 72 21.90 -14.97 16.16
C PHE A 72 22.35 -14.01 17.26
N LEU A 73 21.61 -13.95 18.37
CA LEU A 73 21.94 -13.13 19.53
C LEU A 73 23.25 -13.59 20.17
N ALA A 74 23.45 -14.90 20.38
CA ALA A 74 24.68 -15.45 20.94
C ALA A 74 25.91 -15.17 20.05
N LEU A 75 25.76 -15.27 18.72
CA LEU A 75 26.81 -14.94 17.76
C LEU A 75 27.14 -13.43 17.76
N THR A 76 26.13 -12.59 17.88
CA THR A 76 26.28 -11.13 17.94
C THR A 76 26.98 -10.71 19.24
N ILE A 77 26.57 -11.29 20.37
CA ILE A 77 27.21 -11.09 21.66
C ILE A 77 28.68 -11.54 21.63
N ARG A 78 28.99 -12.70 21.03
CA ARG A 78 30.37 -13.16 20.85
C ARG A 78 31.19 -12.19 20.01
N SER A 79 30.60 -11.66 18.95
CA SER A 79 31.26 -10.65 18.11
C SER A 79 31.60 -9.39 18.89
N MET A 80 30.69 -8.95 19.77
CA MET A 80 30.88 -7.77 20.62
C MET A 80 31.91 -8.01 21.75
N TYR A 81 31.89 -9.19 22.40
CA TYR A 81 32.91 -9.55 23.40
C TYR A 81 34.32 -9.57 22.81
N ASN A 82 34.48 -10.02 21.57
CA ASN A 82 35.77 -10.00 20.87
C ASN A 82 36.25 -8.58 20.52
N GLU A 83 35.36 -7.57 20.52
CA GLU A 83 35.70 -6.17 20.31
C GLU A 83 36.07 -5.46 21.63
N LEU A 84 35.52 -5.93 22.76
CA LEU A 84 35.84 -5.45 24.11
C LEU A 84 37.17 -6.00 24.66
N LEU A 85 37.70 -7.09 24.07
CA LEU A 85 39.06 -7.57 24.33
C LEU A 85 39.99 -7.02 23.23
N PRO A 86 40.97 -6.16 23.54
CA PRO A 86 41.68 -5.39 22.52
C PRO A 86 42.68 -6.25 21.73
N ALA A 87 42.19 -6.99 20.73
CA ALA A 87 42.97 -7.36 19.57
C ALA A 87 42.81 -6.26 18.51
N LYS A 88 43.69 -5.26 18.63
CA LYS A 88 43.93 -4.11 17.75
C LYS A 88 43.55 -4.36 16.29
N THR A 89 42.40 -3.88 15.84
CA THR A 89 42.14 -3.67 14.41
C THR A 89 41.57 -2.28 14.15
N VAL A 90 42.27 -1.57 13.27
CA VAL A 90 42.08 -0.16 12.97
C VAL A 90 40.77 -0.01 12.20
N ALA A 91 39.75 0.60 12.82
CA ALA A 91 38.47 0.86 12.19
C ALA A 91 38.66 1.76 10.96
N LYS A 92 38.47 1.20 9.76
CA LYS A 92 38.38 1.94 8.51
C LYS A 92 37.17 2.88 8.63
N SER A 93 37.41 4.18 8.80
CA SER A 93 36.33 5.17 8.81
C SER A 93 35.71 5.25 7.41
N ASN A 94 34.60 4.55 7.22
CA ASN A 94 33.86 4.59 5.97
C ASN A 94 33.23 5.98 5.82
N ALA A 95 33.35 6.61 4.65
CA ALA A 95 32.77 7.93 4.34
C ALA A 95 31.26 8.02 4.67
N PHE A 96 30.56 6.88 4.62
CA PHE A 96 29.18 6.74 5.06
C PHE A 96 29.00 7.03 6.56
N LYS A 97 29.88 6.56 7.44
CA LYS A 97 29.82 6.81 8.89
C LYS A 97 30.04 8.29 9.20
N ALA A 98 30.97 8.95 8.49
CA ALA A 98 31.20 10.38 8.62
C ALA A 98 30.00 11.21 8.14
N TRP A 99 29.39 10.82 7.01
CA TRP A 99 28.16 11.45 6.52
C TRP A 99 26.98 11.25 7.50
N TRP A 100 26.82 10.04 8.04
CA TRP A 100 25.75 9.72 8.98
C TRP A 100 25.91 10.43 10.32
N ASN A 101 27.12 10.51 10.85
CA ASN A 101 27.40 11.28 12.07
C ASN A 101 27.09 12.77 11.91
N ASN A 102 27.30 13.33 10.71
CA ASN A 102 26.97 14.72 10.43
C ASN A 102 25.46 14.96 10.30
N LEU A 103 24.71 13.97 9.82
CA LEU A 103 23.26 14.03 9.70
C LEU A 103 22.59 13.83 11.06
N ASP A 104 23.06 12.86 11.84
CA ASP A 104 22.61 12.56 13.20
C ASP A 104 22.72 13.80 14.11
N LYS A 105 23.91 14.41 14.16
CA LYS A 105 24.15 15.62 14.97
C LYS A 105 23.31 16.83 14.57
N LYS A 106 22.87 16.90 13.32
CA LYS A 106 22.09 18.05 12.81
C LYS A 106 20.60 17.88 13.00
N LEU A 107 20.11 16.65 12.90
CA LEU A 107 18.67 16.37 12.90
C LEU A 107 18.22 15.70 14.19
N PHE A 108 18.94 14.70 14.67
CA PHE A 108 18.48 13.79 15.71
C PHE A 108 19.07 14.09 17.09
N THR A 109 20.35 14.44 17.16
CA THR A 109 21.08 14.56 18.44
C THR A 109 21.76 15.91 18.56
N LYS A 110 21.27 16.75 19.49
CA LYS A 110 21.95 17.96 19.94
C LYS A 110 22.28 17.87 21.44
N ALA A 111 22.63 16.67 21.90
CA ALA A 111 22.97 16.42 23.28
C ALA A 111 24.37 16.97 23.61
N VAL A 112 24.53 17.48 24.83
CA VAL A 112 25.81 17.89 25.41
C VAL A 112 26.67 16.63 25.62
N PRO A 113 27.96 16.64 25.28
CA PRO A 113 28.84 15.50 25.53
C PRO A 113 29.11 15.31 27.03
N VAL A 114 29.33 14.06 27.45
CA VAL A 114 29.45 13.68 28.87
C VAL A 114 30.54 14.46 29.61
N GLU A 115 31.65 14.79 28.94
CA GLU A 115 32.74 15.55 29.59
C GLU A 115 32.36 17.01 29.92
N LYS A 116 31.24 17.51 29.39
CA LYS A 116 30.74 18.88 29.58
C LYS A 116 29.41 18.93 30.34
N GLU A 117 28.95 17.81 30.90
CA GLU A 117 27.68 17.78 31.64
C GLU A 117 27.70 18.70 32.87
N ALA A 118 28.86 18.86 33.52
CA ALA A 118 29.03 19.76 34.66
C ALA A 118 28.79 21.24 34.31
N ASP A 119 29.02 21.65 33.06
CA ASP A 119 28.83 23.03 32.61
C ASP A 119 27.34 23.37 32.34
N VAL A 120 26.48 22.34 32.23
CA VAL A 120 25.08 22.46 31.80
C VAL A 120 24.14 21.92 32.88
N LEU A 121 24.66 21.75 34.08
CA LEU A 121 23.96 21.20 35.23
C LEU A 121 23.15 22.31 35.90
N LEU A 122 21.89 22.05 36.22
CA LEU A 122 21.03 22.99 36.92
C LEU A 122 21.39 23.07 38.41
N ASP A 123 21.22 24.25 39.02
CA ASP A 123 21.64 24.50 40.42
C ASP A 123 20.82 23.74 41.48
N HIS A 124 19.82 22.95 41.08
CA HIS A 124 18.93 22.22 41.98
C HIS A 124 19.21 20.72 41.97
N ASP A 125 19.18 20.14 43.17
CA ASP A 125 19.28 18.70 43.42
C ASP A 125 17.98 18.23 44.10
N TYR A 126 17.33 17.24 43.49
CA TYR A 126 16.14 16.59 44.03
C TYR A 126 16.45 15.13 44.34
N ASP A 127 16.59 14.78 45.62
CA ASP A 127 16.81 13.40 46.07
C ASP A 127 18.03 12.72 45.42
N GLY A 128 19.11 13.48 45.19
CA GLY A 128 20.32 13.01 44.52
C GLY A 128 20.22 12.95 42.99
N ILE A 129 19.13 13.45 42.40
CA ILE A 129 18.95 13.58 40.95
C ILE A 129 19.17 15.03 40.55
N GLN A 130 20.12 15.24 39.66
CA GLN A 130 20.46 16.53 39.07
C GLN A 130 19.94 16.60 37.63
N GLU A 131 19.39 17.76 37.25
CA GLU A 131 18.83 17.97 35.92
C GLU A 131 19.83 18.66 34.98
N LEU A 132 19.77 18.31 33.70
CA LEU A 132 20.63 18.88 32.66
C LEU A 132 19.84 19.88 31.81
N ASP A 133 20.37 21.09 31.63
CA ASP A 133 19.81 22.15 30.75
C ASP A 133 20.11 21.87 29.26
N ASN A 134 19.66 20.71 28.77
CA ASN A 134 19.92 20.29 27.41
C ASN A 134 18.91 20.90 26.42
N ALA A 135 19.41 21.34 25.26
CA ALA A 135 18.56 21.82 24.18
C ALA A 135 17.73 20.69 23.56
N LEU A 136 16.44 20.95 23.33
CA LEU A 136 15.54 20.01 22.66
C LEU A 136 16.10 19.59 21.29
N PRO A 137 16.02 18.28 20.94
CA PRO A 137 16.42 17.77 19.64
C PRO A 137 15.80 18.56 18.47
N PRO A 138 16.57 18.91 17.42
CA PRO A 138 16.06 19.72 16.32
C PRO A 138 14.82 19.15 15.64
N TRP A 139 14.78 17.83 15.40
CA TRP A 139 13.62 17.16 14.81
C TRP A 139 12.35 17.32 15.65
N TRP A 140 12.46 17.32 16.99
CA TRP A 140 11.30 17.45 17.87
C TRP A 140 10.71 18.85 17.78
N LYS A 141 11.57 19.89 17.82
CA LYS A 141 11.14 21.28 17.64
C LYS A 141 10.47 21.53 16.30
N TYR A 142 11.07 21.05 15.21
CA TYR A 142 10.49 21.19 13.88
C TYR A 142 9.22 20.35 13.73
N GLY A 143 9.17 19.15 14.29
CA GLY A 143 7.97 18.32 14.35
C GLY A 143 6.81 19.05 15.02
N PHE A 144 7.07 19.69 16.16
CA PHE A 144 6.08 20.51 16.85
C PHE A 144 5.60 21.71 16.01
N TYR A 145 6.49 22.40 15.31
CA TYR A 145 6.07 23.49 14.41
C TYR A 145 5.24 22.98 13.21
N ILE A 146 5.56 21.80 12.68
CA ILE A 146 4.78 21.19 11.59
C ILE A 146 3.36 20.89 12.06
N THR A 147 3.17 20.34 13.27
CA THR A 147 1.81 20.04 13.77
C THR A 147 0.98 21.32 13.93
N ILE A 148 1.61 22.42 14.37
CA ILE A 148 0.95 23.75 14.45
C ILE A 148 0.49 24.21 13.05
N VAL A 149 1.37 24.14 12.05
CA VAL A 149 1.02 24.55 10.68
C VAL A 149 -0.11 23.69 10.11
N VAL A 150 -0.05 22.38 10.30
CA VAL A 150 -1.10 21.45 9.88
C VAL A 150 -2.43 21.76 10.56
N ALA A 151 -2.43 22.13 11.85
CA ALA A 151 -3.63 22.53 12.57
C ALA A 151 -4.28 23.78 11.94
N PHE A 152 -3.49 24.81 11.62
CA PHE A 152 -4.01 26.00 10.93
C PHE A 152 -4.57 25.68 9.55
N VAL A 153 -3.87 24.86 8.76
CA VAL A 153 -4.35 24.43 7.44
C VAL A 153 -5.66 23.63 7.57
N TYR A 154 -5.77 22.75 8.55
CA TYR A 154 -6.98 21.97 8.82
C TYR A 154 -8.17 22.87 9.19
N ILE A 155 -7.99 23.80 10.13
CA ILE A 155 -9.03 24.74 10.54
C ILE A 155 -9.45 25.61 9.34
N ALA A 156 -8.48 26.13 8.58
CA ALA A 156 -8.78 26.92 7.39
C ALA A 156 -9.61 26.12 6.38
N HIS A 157 -9.20 24.89 6.06
CA HIS A 157 -9.87 24.04 5.08
C HIS A 157 -11.28 23.60 5.49
N PHE A 158 -11.46 23.14 6.73
CA PHE A 158 -12.72 22.56 7.19
C PHE A 158 -13.68 23.56 7.85
N HIS A 159 -13.16 24.58 8.55
CA HIS A 159 -13.99 25.50 9.33
C HIS A 159 -14.11 26.90 8.71
N VAL A 160 -13.06 27.41 8.06
CA VAL A 160 -13.09 28.77 7.46
C VAL A 160 -13.65 28.73 6.05
N PHE A 161 -13.04 27.92 5.17
CA PHE A 161 -13.45 27.82 3.77
C PHE A 161 -14.59 26.83 3.55
N ALA A 162 -14.94 26.03 4.56
CA ALA A 162 -15.98 24.99 4.52
C ALA A 162 -15.92 24.10 3.25
N SER A 163 -14.72 23.93 2.68
CA SER A 163 -14.51 23.20 1.42
C SER A 163 -14.39 21.70 1.65
N GLY A 164 -14.03 21.30 2.87
CA GLY A 164 -13.98 19.89 3.28
C GLY A 164 -15.36 19.34 3.59
N LYS A 165 -15.65 18.13 3.13
CA LYS A 165 -16.86 17.41 3.53
C LYS A 165 -16.74 16.96 4.98
N ASN A 166 -17.80 17.14 5.75
CA ASN A 166 -17.87 16.50 7.06
C ASN A 166 -18.11 14.98 6.91
N PRO A 167 -17.87 14.18 7.96
CA PRO A 167 -18.02 12.72 7.87
C PRO A 167 -19.40 12.27 7.38
N LEU A 168 -20.46 12.98 7.77
CA LEU A 168 -21.83 12.66 7.35
C LEU A 168 -22.07 12.94 5.86
N GLN A 169 -21.53 14.05 5.34
CA GLN A 169 -21.60 14.41 3.93
C GLN A 169 -20.78 13.45 3.07
N GLU A 170 -19.63 13.00 3.56
CA GLU A 170 -18.81 11.99 2.89
C GLU A 170 -19.54 10.64 2.82
N TYR A 171 -20.11 10.18 3.94
CA TYR A 171 -20.94 8.98 3.99
C TYR A 171 -22.13 9.05 3.02
N ASN A 172 -22.89 10.16 3.02
CA ASN A 172 -24.02 10.33 2.12
C ASN A 172 -23.59 10.30 0.64
N ALA A 173 -22.47 10.96 0.31
CA ALA A 173 -21.92 10.94 -1.03
C ALA A 173 -21.48 9.52 -1.47
N GLU A 174 -20.90 8.73 -0.57
CA GLU A 174 -20.56 7.32 -0.84
C GLU A 174 -21.81 6.46 -1.03
N MET A 175 -22.83 6.64 -0.20
CA MET A 175 -24.09 5.91 -0.31
C MET A 175 -24.81 6.22 -1.63
N ASP A 176 -24.78 7.47 -2.07
CA ASP A 176 -25.38 7.87 -3.34
C ASP A 176 -24.60 7.33 -4.54
N LYS A 177 -23.26 7.34 -4.50
CA LYS A 177 -22.43 6.65 -5.49
C LYS A 177 -22.76 5.16 -5.56
N ALA A 178 -22.86 4.49 -4.41
CA ALA A 178 -23.19 3.08 -4.33
C ALA A 178 -24.59 2.77 -4.90
N LYS A 179 -25.59 3.65 -4.67
CA LYS A 179 -26.92 3.52 -5.28
C LYS A 179 -26.86 3.65 -6.81
N ILE A 180 -26.10 4.60 -7.33
CA ILE A 180 -25.93 4.82 -8.77
C ILE A 180 -25.25 3.60 -9.42
N GLU A 181 -24.21 3.05 -8.79
CA GLU A 181 -23.53 1.86 -9.27
C GLU A 181 -24.44 0.63 -9.24
N LYS A 182 -25.21 0.43 -8.16
CA LYS A 182 -26.23 -0.64 -8.11
C LYS A 182 -27.25 -0.49 -9.23
N LYS A 183 -27.75 0.71 -9.50
CA LYS A 183 -28.68 0.97 -10.61
C LYS A 183 -28.02 0.71 -11.97
N ARG A 184 -26.79 1.17 -12.18
CA ARG A 184 -26.01 0.94 -13.40
C ARG A 184 -25.79 -0.56 -13.64
N THR A 185 -25.42 -1.31 -12.61
CA THR A 185 -25.25 -2.77 -12.68
C THR A 185 -26.55 -3.48 -12.99
N LYS A 186 -27.65 -3.13 -12.30
CA LYS A 186 -28.99 -3.66 -12.59
C LYS A 186 -29.42 -3.38 -14.03
N HIS A 187 -29.23 -2.14 -14.51
CA HIS A 187 -29.54 -1.77 -15.89
C HIS A 187 -28.66 -2.55 -16.88
N LYS A 188 -27.34 -2.63 -16.64
CA LYS A 188 -26.40 -3.39 -17.48
C LYS A 188 -26.78 -4.86 -17.57
N ILE A 189 -27.18 -5.48 -16.45
CA ILE A 189 -27.69 -6.86 -16.42
C ILE A 189 -28.98 -6.97 -17.21
N LYS A 190 -29.98 -6.12 -16.93
CA LYS A 190 -31.27 -6.12 -17.65
C LYS A 190 -31.07 -5.95 -19.16
N THR A 191 -30.22 -5.03 -19.58
CA THR A 191 -29.92 -4.79 -21.00
C THR A 191 -29.17 -5.97 -21.61
N ARG A 192 -28.20 -6.57 -20.90
CA ARG A 192 -27.46 -7.75 -21.39
C ARG A 192 -28.35 -8.99 -21.51
N LEU A 193 -29.34 -9.16 -20.62
CA LEU A 193 -30.30 -10.28 -20.66
C LEU A 193 -31.42 -10.05 -21.67
N MET A 194 -32.00 -8.85 -21.72
CA MET A 194 -33.23 -8.59 -22.50
C MET A 194 -32.97 -8.26 -23.97
N LYS A 195 -31.82 -7.66 -24.30
CA LYS A 195 -31.45 -7.35 -25.69
C LYS A 195 -31.35 -8.59 -26.59
N PRO A 196 -30.69 -9.70 -26.21
CA PRO A 196 -30.73 -10.92 -27.01
C PRO A 196 -32.14 -11.53 -27.05
N MET A 197 -32.88 -11.55 -25.94
CA MET A 197 -34.25 -12.11 -25.93
C MET A 197 -35.19 -11.40 -26.92
N CYS A 198 -35.21 -10.06 -26.94
CA CYS A 198 -36.01 -9.31 -27.90
C CYS A 198 -35.51 -9.51 -29.34
N GLN A 199 -34.19 -9.59 -29.56
CA GLN A 199 -33.64 -9.86 -30.88
C GLN A 199 -34.09 -11.23 -31.40
N TRP A 200 -34.05 -12.28 -30.58
CA TRP A 200 -34.44 -13.64 -30.98
C TRP A 200 -35.96 -13.82 -31.13
N LEU A 201 -36.78 -13.12 -30.35
CA LEU A 201 -38.25 -13.22 -30.41
C LEU A 201 -38.86 -12.33 -31.51
N MET A 202 -38.34 -11.11 -31.72
CA MET A 202 -38.95 -10.14 -32.64
C MET A 202 -38.44 -10.28 -34.07
N LEU A 203 -37.18 -10.71 -34.31
CA LEU A 203 -36.67 -10.86 -35.68
C LEU A 203 -37.49 -11.85 -36.52
N PRO A 204 -37.82 -13.06 -36.05
CA PRO A 204 -38.57 -14.02 -36.86
C PRO A 204 -39.95 -13.49 -37.24
N VAL A 205 -40.64 -12.86 -36.29
CA VAL A 205 -41.96 -12.26 -36.50
C VAL A 205 -41.88 -11.09 -37.48
N LEU A 206 -40.89 -10.21 -37.35
CA LEU A 206 -40.67 -9.08 -38.27
C LEU A 206 -40.30 -9.56 -39.67
N VAL A 207 -39.49 -10.61 -39.80
CA VAL A 207 -39.11 -11.21 -41.10
C VAL A 207 -40.32 -11.86 -41.75
N LEU A 208 -41.14 -12.61 -41.01
CA LEU A 208 -42.38 -13.20 -41.49
C LEU A 208 -43.40 -12.15 -41.91
N LEU A 209 -43.59 -11.10 -41.10
CA LEU A 209 -44.48 -9.98 -41.42
C LEU A 209 -44.02 -9.26 -42.69
N LYS A 210 -42.70 -9.01 -42.84
CA LYS A 210 -42.13 -8.38 -44.03
C LYS A 210 -42.28 -9.28 -45.27
N TYR A 211 -42.08 -10.59 -45.13
CA TYR A 211 -42.30 -11.56 -46.21
C TYR A 211 -43.77 -11.61 -46.64
N PHE A 212 -44.69 -11.63 -45.67
CA PHE A 212 -46.14 -11.61 -45.92
C PHE A 212 -46.59 -10.31 -46.59
N LEU A 213 -46.11 -9.16 -46.13
CA LEU A 213 -46.41 -7.86 -46.74
C LEU A 213 -45.82 -7.75 -48.14
N MET A 214 -44.56 -8.16 -48.36
CA MET A 214 -43.97 -8.15 -49.71
C MET A 214 -44.70 -9.07 -50.70
N LYS A 215 -45.27 -10.19 -50.23
CA LYS A 215 -46.07 -11.09 -51.10
C LYS A 215 -47.48 -10.59 -51.39
N ASN A 216 -48.09 -9.81 -50.48
CA ASN A 216 -49.50 -9.41 -50.59
C ASN A 216 -49.72 -7.94 -50.98
N VAL A 217 -48.66 -7.12 -51.01
CA VAL A 217 -48.73 -5.77 -51.58
C VAL A 217 -48.59 -5.89 -53.09
N LYS A 218 -49.72 -5.74 -53.80
CA LYS A 218 -49.74 -5.63 -55.27
C LYS A 218 -48.87 -4.43 -55.70
N PRO A 219 -48.07 -4.53 -56.77
CA PRO A 219 -47.36 -3.37 -57.29
C PRO A 219 -48.40 -2.32 -57.68
N ALA A 220 -48.30 -1.13 -57.08
CA ALA A 220 -49.09 0.01 -57.51
C ALA A 220 -48.85 0.21 -59.01
N MET A 221 -49.89 0.12 -59.82
CA MET A 221 -49.80 0.46 -61.25
C MET A 221 -49.28 1.89 -61.34
N VAL A 222 -48.11 2.06 -61.95
CA VAL A 222 -47.58 3.35 -62.34
C VAL A 222 -48.54 3.90 -63.40
N VAL A 223 -49.40 4.84 -63.00
CA VAL A 223 -50.18 5.64 -63.96
C VAL A 223 -49.18 6.54 -64.69
N PRO A 224 -49.08 6.48 -66.03
CA PRO A 224 -48.16 7.36 -66.75
C PRO A 224 -48.59 8.82 -66.54
N ALA A 225 -47.62 9.67 -66.21
CA ALA A 225 -47.84 11.10 -66.06
C ALA A 225 -48.49 11.67 -67.33
N LYS A 226 -49.64 12.31 -67.18
CA LYS A 226 -50.27 13.08 -68.27
C LYS A 226 -49.32 14.21 -68.62
N VAL A 227 -48.77 14.19 -69.84
CA VAL A 227 -48.06 15.32 -70.43
C VAL A 227 -49.07 16.46 -70.56
N VAL A 228 -48.87 17.52 -69.79
CA VAL A 228 -49.57 18.79 -69.95
C VAL A 228 -48.82 19.55 -71.06
N PRO A 229 -49.45 19.87 -72.20
CA PRO A 229 -48.81 20.74 -73.19
C PRO A 229 -48.79 22.19 -72.67
N ASP A 230 -47.62 22.79 -72.83
CA ASP A 230 -47.30 24.18 -72.50
C ASP A 230 -48.21 25.15 -73.27
N GLN A 231 -48.70 26.19 -72.59
CA GLN A 231 -49.55 27.20 -73.19
C GLN A 231 -48.68 28.27 -73.86
N THR A 232 -48.86 28.42 -75.17
CA THR A 232 -48.65 29.67 -75.89
C THR A 232 -49.97 30.16 -76.44
#